data_AF-A0A3D0RTS2-F1
#
_entry.id   AF-A0A3D0RTS2-F1
#
_cell.length_a   1.000
_cell.length_b   1.000
_cell.length_c   1.000
_cell.angle_alpha   90.00
_cell.angle_beta   90.00
_cell.angle_gamma   90.00
#
_symmetry.space_group_name_H-M   'P 1'
#
loop_
_entity.id
_entity.type
_entity.pdbx_description
1 polymer ?
#
loop_
_entity_poly.entity_id
_entity_poly.type
_entity_poly.pdbx_seq_one_letter_code
_entity_poly.pdbx_strand_id
1 'polypeptide(L)' 'GTDTLGVGINVPIRTVLFTGLAKFDGRRQRILRTREFLQIAGRAGRAGFDTAGYVVVQAPEHVIENER' A
#
# COMPACT_ATOMS: atom_id res chain seq x y z
N GLY A 1 -9.91 0.22 -6.87
CA GLY A 1 -9.28 -1.09 -7.13
C GLY A 1 -9.23 -1.82 -5.81
N THR A 2 -9.97 -2.91 -5.70
CA THR A 2 -10.29 -3.61 -4.44
C THR A 2 -9.08 -4.40 -3.91
N ASP A 3 -9.06 -4.63 -2.59
CA ASP A 3 -8.17 -5.44 -1.74
C ASP A 3 -7.98 -6.93 -2.20
N THR A 4 -7.87 -7.22 -3.51
CA THR A 4 -7.87 -8.61 -4.04
C THR A 4 -6.50 -9.22 -4.33
N LEU A 5 -5.38 -8.51 -4.10
CA LEU A 5 -4.06 -9.16 -4.07
C LEU A 5 -3.79 -9.95 -2.76
N GLY A 6 -4.81 -10.07 -1.89
CA GLY A 6 -4.76 -10.84 -0.64
C GLY A 6 -5.20 -12.31 -0.75
N VAL A 7 -5.87 -12.73 -1.83
CA VAL A 7 -6.40 -14.10 -1.96
C VAL A 7 -5.45 -15.01 -2.74
N GLY A 8 -4.56 -15.68 -2.02
CA GLY A 8 -4.04 -17.01 -2.40
C GLY A 8 -2.90 -17.10 -3.41
N ILE A 9 -2.54 -16.04 -4.16
CA ILE A 9 -1.36 -16.09 -5.05
C ILE A 9 -0.15 -15.50 -4.33
N ASN A 10 0.88 -16.32 -4.14
CA ASN A 10 2.20 -15.89 -3.66
C ASN A 10 2.96 -15.20 -4.80
N VAL A 11 2.49 -14.01 -5.23
CA VAL A 11 3.26 -13.17 -6.15
C VAL A 11 4.18 -12.29 -5.31
N PRO A 12 5.51 -12.47 -5.38
CA PRO A 12 6.44 -11.61 -4.67
C PRO A 12 6.51 -10.27 -5.43
N ILE A 13 6.24 -9.16 -4.74
CA ILE A 13 6.10 -7.81 -5.34
C ILE A 13 7.39 -7.04 -5.11
N ARG A 14 7.99 -6.45 -6.14
CA ARG A 14 9.22 -5.63 -5.97
C ARG A 14 8.95 -4.36 -5.14
N THR A 15 7.87 -3.64 -5.48
CA THR A 15 7.49 -2.37 -4.85
C THR A 15 5.99 -2.30 -4.66
N VAL A 16 5.55 -1.85 -3.48
CA VAL A 16 4.16 -1.55 -3.17
C VAL A 16 3.94 -0.03 -3.20
N LEU A 17 2.93 0.43 -3.95
CA LEU A 17 2.51 1.82 -3.99
C LEU A 17 1.12 1.97 -3.34
N PHE A 18 1.04 2.74 -2.27
CA PHE A 18 -0.23 3.20 -1.69
C PHE A 18 -0.63 4.51 -2.36
N THR A 19 -1.73 4.50 -3.11
CA THR A 19 -2.33 5.73 -3.66
C THR A 19 -3.12 6.53 -2.61
N GLY A 20 -3.36 5.93 -1.45
CA GLY A 20 -3.97 6.56 -0.30
C GLY A 20 -3.87 5.66 0.94
N LEU A 21 -3.93 6.27 2.12
CA LEU A 21 -3.89 5.57 3.42
C LEU A 21 -5.27 5.46 4.06
N ALA A 22 -6.33 5.74 3.30
CA ALA A 22 -7.71 5.59 3.73
C ALA A 22 -8.46 4.66 2.77
N LYS A 23 -9.39 3.88 3.31
CA LYS A 23 -10.30 3.03 2.55
C LYS A 23 -11.72 3.16 3.05
N PHE A 24 -12.67 2.86 2.15
CA PHE A 24 -14.08 2.79 2.49
C PHE A 24 -14.38 1.45 3.18
N ASP A 25 -14.99 1.49 4.35
CA ASP A 25 -15.35 0.29 5.13
C ASP A 25 -16.80 -0.17 4.95
N GLY A 26 -17.52 0.40 3.98
CA GLY A 26 -18.95 0.19 3.78
C GLY A 26 -19.82 1.30 4.40
N ARG A 27 -19.26 2.15 5.26
CA ARG A 27 -19.98 3.29 5.86
C ARG A 27 -19.26 4.62 5.69
N ARG A 28 -17.94 4.64 5.86
CA ARG A 28 -17.14 5.87 5.76
C ARG A 28 -15.76 5.61 5.17
N GLN A 29 -15.13 6.67 4.68
CA GLN A 29 -13.69 6.67 4.47
C GLN A 29 -12.99 6.68 5.83
N ARG A 30 -12.13 5.68 6.06
CA ARG A 30 -11.35 5.57 7.30
C ARG A 30 -9.89 5.24 6.99
N ILE A 31 -8.99 5.66 7.88
CA ILE A 31 -7.58 5.31 7.78
C ILE A 31 -7.40 3.78 7.86
N LEU A 32 -6.42 3.26 7.10
CA LEU A 32 -5.97 1.88 7.18
C LEU A 32 -5.50 1.57 8.60
N ARG A 33 -5.95 0.45 9.15
CA ARG A 33 -5.38 -0.06 10.41
C ARG A 33 -3.98 -0.56 10.15
N THR A 34 -3.13 -0.52 11.16
CA THR A 34 -1.76 -1.04 11.10
C THR A 34 -1.68 -2.46 10.53
N ARG A 35 -2.60 -3.36 10.92
CA ARG A 35 -2.66 -4.72 10.36
C ARG A 35 -2.94 -4.75 8.85
N GLU A 36 -3.81 -3.89 8.36
CA GLU A 36 -4.15 -3.81 6.93
C GLU A 36 -2.95 -3.28 6.14
N PHE A 37 -2.31 -2.23 6.67
CA PHE A 37 -1.09 -1.69 6.09
C PHE A 37 0.01 -2.75 6.02
N LEU A 38 0.30 -3.46 7.12
CA LEU A 38 1.34 -4.48 7.17
C LEU A 38 1.05 -5.68 6.26
N GLN A 39 -0.21 -6.08 6.09
CA GLN A 39 -0.58 -7.17 5.18
C GLN A 39 -0.27 -6.83 3.71
N ILE A 40 -0.42 -5.56 3.33
CA ILE A 40 -0.14 -5.10 1.97
C ILE A 40 1.35 -4.78 1.80
N ALA A 41 1.91 -3.96 2.71
CA ALA A 41 3.31 -3.54 2.68
C ALA A 41 4.28 -4.73 2.80
N GLY A 42 3.92 -5.75 3.59
CA GLY A 42 4.74 -6.96 3.76
C GLY A 42 4.88 -7.83 2.51
N ARG A 43 4.16 -7.52 1.43
CA ARG A 43 4.36 -8.15 0.11
C ARG A 43 5.52 -7.53 -0.68
N ALA A 44 6.04 -6.37 -0.26
CA ALA A 44 7.15 -5.69 -0.92
C ALA A 44 8.49 -6.39 -0.65
N GLY A 45 9.30 -6.51 -1.69
CA GLY A 45 10.56 -7.22 -1.70
C GLY A 45 10.41 -8.69 -2.11
N ARG A 46 11.23 -9.13 -3.06
CA ARG A 46 11.29 -10.52 -3.50
C ARG A 46 12.50 -11.19 -2.85
N ALA A 47 12.24 -12.11 -1.93
CA ALA A 47 13.30 -12.85 -1.22
C ALA A 47 14.24 -13.55 -2.22
N GLY A 48 15.55 -13.36 -2.05
CA GLY A 48 16.57 -13.90 -2.96
C GLY A 48 16.83 -13.09 -4.23
N PHE A 49 16.07 -12.03 -4.51
CA PHE A 49 16.23 -11.18 -5.70
C PHE A 49 16.47 -9.70 -5.36
N ASP A 50 15.80 -9.18 -4.34
CA ASP A 50 15.91 -7.78 -3.94
C ASP A 50 16.60 -7.68 -2.55
N THR A 51 17.51 -6.72 -2.36
CA THR A 51 18.17 -6.46 -1.06
C THR A 51 17.27 -5.74 -0.06
N ALA A 52 16.24 -5.07 -0.57
CA ALA A 52 15.23 -4.37 0.21
C ALA A 52 13.89 -4.36 -0.55
N GLY A 53 12.78 -4.36 0.19
CA GLY A 53 11.45 -4.11 -0.33
C GLY A 53 11.10 -2.62 -0.24
N TYR A 54 10.54 -2.07 -1.32
CA TYR A 54 10.15 -0.65 -1.34
C TYR A 54 8.65 -0.49 -1.13
N VAL A 55 8.29 0.43 -0.25
CA VAL A 55 6.91 0.83 0.00
C VAL A 55 6.84 2.35 -0.18
N VAL A 56 6.02 2.78 -1.13
CA VAL A 56 5.84 4.19 -1.48
C VAL A 56 4.41 4.59 -1.14
N VAL A 57 4.24 5.78 -0.56
CA VAL A 57 2.94 6.38 -0.32
C VAL A 57 2.84 7.64 -1.16
N GLN A 58 1.80 7.73 -1.98
CA GLN A 58 1.53 8.91 -2.77
C GLN A 58 1.08 10.04 -1.84
N ALA A 59 1.72 11.20 -1.97
CA ALA A 59 1.31 12.40 -1.26
C ALA A 59 -0.11 12.81 -1.70
N PRO A 60 -0.96 13.28 -0.76
CA PRO A 60 -2.24 13.89 -1.11
C PRO A 60 -2.05 15.13 -2.01
N GLU A 61 -3.03 15.42 -2.86
CA GLU A 61 -3.00 16.58 -3.76
C GLU A 61 -2.73 17.90 -3.00
N HIS A 62 -3.41 18.12 -1.87
CA HIS A 62 -3.19 19.32 -1.05
C HIS A 62 -1.76 19.46 -0.51
N VAL A 63 -1.03 18.36 -0.30
CA VAL A 63 0.39 18.41 0.10
C VAL A 63 1.25 18.80 -1.10
N ILE A 64 0.96 18.25 -2.28
CA ILE A 64 1.68 18.57 -3.52
C ILE A 64 1.48 20.02 -3.93
N GLU A 65 0.27 20.56 -3.76
CA GLU A 65 -0.07 21.95 -4.08
C GLU A 65 0.65 22.96 -3.17
N ASN A 66 0.83 22.64 -1.88
CA ASN A 66 1.52 23.52 -0.92
C ASN A 66 3.05 23.57 -1.11
N GLU A 67 3.63 22.65 -1.88
CA GLU A 67 5.06 22.55 -2.16
C GLU A 67 5.44 23.20 -3.50
N ARG A 68 4.50 23.84 -4.19
CA ARG A 68 4.69 24.54 -5.48
C ARG A 68 4.84 26.05 -5.34
#